data_AF-A0A9R0YMM6-F1
#
_entry.id   AF-A0A9R0YMM6-F1
#
_cell.length_a   1.000
_cell.length_b   1.000
_cell.length_c   1.000
_cell.angle_alpha   90.00
_cell.angle_beta   90.00
_cell.angle_gamma   90.00
#
_symmetry.space_group_name_H-M   'P 1'
#
loop_
_entity.id
_entity.type
_entity.pdbx_description
1 polymer ?
#
loop_
_entity_poly.entity_id
_entity_poly.type
_entity_poly.pdbx_seq_one_letter_code
_entity_poly.pdbx_strand_id
1 'polypeptide(L)'
;MDNLENTSEDKGLNFQCNLSDIEVVHSMTQLLLHALATASVDSTTGDMFKSPASVAIGMKSELSGYMIQRSETLVRESMDGGEDHSDKLTKASSRPTEFLSDLIDEFVTSKRGMLSHVSGLFSSESRLNKIKDFMQKLETDNSWAQDERKATAWAILENIDSKGIFHCPERFDMPDKLAEHTSQCKFRILNCTYDGCVASFCAIHIEKHDTVCPFKLLPCEQLCEQHVMRSEMDKHCGTVCPMKLTNCPFFRIGCETAFPQCNLDNHCSRFLQTHLMYVVKVITRQGDCVNDMDQRLQLLEKEYLFTFSTVNT
;
A
#
# COMPACT_ATOMS: atom_id res chain seq x y z
N MET A 1 -61.32 22.28 32.26
CA MET A 1 -60.88 22.24 30.85
C MET A 1 -59.39 22.39 30.91
N ASP A 2 -58.73 21.25 30.77
CA ASP A 2 -57.38 21.01 31.26
C ASP A 2 -56.32 21.76 30.45
N ASN A 3 -55.41 22.37 31.19
CA ASN A 3 -54.10 22.77 30.71
C ASN A 3 -53.32 21.50 30.35
N LEU A 4 -53.02 21.30 29.07
CA LEU A 4 -51.89 20.47 28.66
C LEU A 4 -50.70 21.39 28.38
N GLU A 5 -49.89 21.62 29.40
CA GLU A 5 -48.49 21.97 29.21
C GLU A 5 -47.82 20.77 28.55
N ASN A 6 -47.50 20.90 27.26
CA ASN A 6 -46.62 19.98 26.56
C ASN A 6 -45.18 20.47 26.77
N THR A 7 -44.61 20.14 27.92
CA THR A 7 -43.17 20.22 28.12
C THR A 7 -42.54 19.06 27.36
N SER A 8 -42.11 19.33 26.13
CA SER A 8 -41.18 18.45 25.43
C SER A 8 -39.86 18.48 26.19
N GLU A 9 -39.72 17.55 27.13
CA GLU A 9 -38.44 17.23 27.76
C GLU A 9 -37.41 17.03 26.65
N ASP A 10 -36.36 17.85 26.70
CA ASP A 10 -35.12 17.64 25.97
C ASP A 10 -34.56 16.28 26.42
N LYS A 11 -35.01 15.21 25.76
CA LYS A 11 -34.42 13.88 25.89
C LYS A 11 -33.04 13.96 25.28
N GLY A 12 -32.08 14.43 26.09
CA GLY A 12 -30.71 14.64 25.68
C GLY A 12 -30.19 13.43 24.92
N LEU A 13 -29.71 13.67 23.70
CA LEU A 13 -29.07 12.66 22.86
C LEU A 13 -27.70 12.30 23.49
N ASN A 14 -27.74 11.49 24.54
CA ASN A 14 -26.61 11.23 25.42
C ASN A 14 -25.64 10.17 24.88
N PHE A 15 -26.06 9.39 23.87
CA PHE A 15 -25.26 8.29 23.33
C PHE A 15 -24.76 8.63 21.92
N GLN A 16 -23.44 8.78 21.76
CA GLN A 16 -22.82 9.11 20.48
C GLN A 16 -22.25 7.86 19.79
N CYS A 17 -22.36 7.81 18.47
CA CYS A 17 -21.66 6.81 17.67
C CYS A 17 -20.17 7.16 17.58
N ASN A 18 -19.32 6.28 18.11
CA ASN A 18 -17.86 6.47 18.11
C ASN A 18 -17.17 5.85 16.88
N LEU A 19 -17.94 5.44 15.86
CA LEU A 19 -17.38 4.87 14.64
C LEU A 19 -16.83 5.97 13.72
N SER A 20 -15.66 5.68 13.15
CA SER A 20 -14.95 6.56 12.25
C SER A 20 -14.19 5.75 11.20
N ASP A 21 -13.66 6.43 10.20
CA ASP A 21 -12.75 5.87 9.21
C ASP A 21 -11.47 5.37 9.90
N ILE A 22 -11.30 4.04 9.94
CA ILE A 22 -10.15 3.43 10.61
C ILE A 22 -8.83 3.70 9.89
N GLU A 23 -8.83 3.91 8.57
CA GLU A 23 -7.61 4.23 7.83
C GLU A 23 -7.10 5.61 8.24
N VAL A 24 -8.01 6.57 8.40
CA VAL A 24 -7.69 7.93 8.86
C VAL A 24 -7.20 7.93 10.31
N VAL A 25 -7.93 7.31 11.23
CA VAL A 25 -7.52 7.24 12.65
C VAL A 25 -6.21 6.50 12.83
N HIS A 26 -5.98 5.41 12.08
CA HIS A 26 -4.71 4.70 12.09
C HIS A 26 -3.57 5.59 11.61
N SER A 27 -3.76 6.31 10.51
CA SER A 27 -2.75 7.24 9.97
C SER A 27 -2.42 8.35 10.97
N MET A 28 -3.43 8.97 11.59
CA MET A 28 -3.24 9.97 12.65
C MET A 28 -2.50 9.39 13.86
N THR A 29 -2.84 8.17 14.28
CA THR A 29 -2.15 7.45 15.36
C THR A 29 -0.65 7.24 15.07
N GLN A 30 -0.31 6.89 13.84
CA GLN A 30 1.10 6.73 13.41
C GLN A 30 1.84 8.07 13.37
N LEU A 31 1.19 9.13 12.89
CA LEU A 31 1.74 10.49 12.90
C LEU A 31 2.06 10.96 14.32
N LEU A 32 1.16 10.74 15.28
CA LEU A 32 1.39 11.09 16.69
C LEU A 32 2.59 10.35 17.30
N LEU A 33 2.73 9.05 17.02
CA LEU A 33 3.91 8.29 17.48
C LEU A 33 5.20 8.83 16.87
N HIS A 34 5.19 9.07 15.56
CA HIS A 34 6.34 9.62 14.84
C HIS A 34 6.72 11.00 15.40
N ALA A 35 5.74 11.85 15.68
CA ALA A 35 5.94 13.16 16.28
C ALA A 35 6.57 13.07 17.67
N LEU A 36 6.06 12.18 18.53
CA LEU A 36 6.64 11.94 19.86
C LEU A 36 8.11 11.53 19.76
N ALA A 37 8.41 10.57 18.89
CA ALA A 37 9.77 10.09 18.70
C ALA A 37 10.68 11.21 18.17
N THR A 38 10.22 11.93 17.15
CA THR A 38 10.96 13.03 16.52
C THR A 38 11.25 14.15 17.53
N ALA A 39 10.24 14.62 18.26
CA ALA A 39 10.42 15.67 19.26
C ALA A 39 11.32 15.23 20.42
N SER A 40 11.22 13.97 20.86
CA SER A 40 12.08 13.42 21.92
C SER A 40 13.54 13.29 21.49
N VAL A 41 13.79 12.86 20.25
CA VAL A 41 15.15 12.77 19.68
C VAL A 41 15.73 14.16 19.43
N ASP A 42 14.96 15.06 18.81
CA ASP A 42 15.43 16.40 18.47
C ASP A 42 15.71 17.24 19.73
N SER A 43 14.86 17.15 20.77
CA SER A 43 15.03 17.90 22.02
C SER A 43 16.20 17.42 22.90
N THR A 44 16.71 16.21 22.66
CA THR A 44 17.85 15.63 23.40
C THR A 44 19.12 15.58 22.56
N THR A 45 19.06 16.02 21.30
CA THR A 45 20.21 16.04 20.41
C THR A 45 21.26 17.03 20.93
N GLY A 46 22.45 16.51 21.27
CA GLY A 46 23.56 17.29 21.80
C GLY A 46 23.53 17.48 23.32
N ASP A 47 22.53 16.95 24.03
CA ASP A 47 22.49 16.93 25.49
C ASP A 47 23.11 15.63 26.03
N MET A 48 24.11 15.73 26.90
CA MET A 48 24.81 14.56 27.47
C MET A 48 24.06 13.92 28.64
N PHE A 49 23.08 14.61 29.23
CA PHE A 49 22.38 14.19 30.43
C PHE A 49 20.95 13.71 30.16
N LYS A 50 20.41 13.99 28.96
CA LYS A 50 19.06 13.58 28.57
C LYS A 50 19.10 12.55 27.45
N SER A 51 18.20 11.57 27.55
CA SER A 51 17.92 10.61 26.48
C SER A 51 16.48 10.77 25.99
N PRO A 52 16.16 10.35 24.76
CA PRO A 52 14.78 10.38 24.25
C PRO A 52 13.79 9.70 25.20
N ALA A 53 14.18 8.56 25.80
CA ALA A 53 13.35 7.84 26.77
C ALA A 53 13.06 8.66 28.04
N SER A 54 14.03 9.43 28.52
CA SER A 54 13.88 10.26 29.74
C SER A 54 12.91 11.43 29.58
N VAL A 55 12.70 11.91 28.34
CA VAL A 55 11.81 13.04 28.04
C VAL A 55 10.45 12.62 27.47
N ALA A 56 10.32 11.37 27.02
CA ALA A 56 9.16 10.89 26.26
C ALA A 56 7.82 11.05 26.98
N ILE A 57 7.76 10.80 28.29
CA ILE A 57 6.50 10.91 29.04
C ILE A 57 6.00 12.38 29.06
N GLY A 58 6.89 13.33 29.38
CA GLY A 58 6.55 14.75 29.37
C GLY A 58 6.22 15.24 27.95
N MET A 59 7.01 14.81 26.97
CA MET A 59 6.79 15.13 25.55
C MET A 59 5.45 14.60 25.04
N LYS A 60 5.02 13.40 25.47
CA LYS A 60 3.71 12.81 25.16
C LYS A 60 2.58 13.71 25.63
N SER A 61 2.60 14.08 26.91
CA SER A 61 1.56 14.94 27.51
C SER A 61 1.49 16.30 26.83
N GLU A 62 2.65 16.90 26.53
CA GLU A 62 2.71 18.21 25.87
C GLU A 62 2.21 18.13 24.42
N LEU A 63 2.63 17.12 23.67
CA LEU A 63 2.18 16.87 22.30
C LEU A 63 0.67 16.67 22.25
N SER A 64 0.12 15.75 23.06
CA SER A 64 -1.32 15.49 23.09
C SER A 64 -2.13 16.73 23.47
N GLY A 65 -1.68 17.47 24.49
CA GLY A 65 -2.33 18.71 24.92
C GLY A 65 -2.32 19.78 23.84
N TYR A 66 -1.16 19.99 23.20
CA TYR A 66 -1.02 20.94 22.10
C TYR A 66 -1.95 20.62 20.93
N MET A 67 -2.01 19.35 20.49
CA MET A 67 -2.85 18.95 19.35
C MET A 67 -4.33 19.15 19.63
N ILE A 68 -4.81 18.72 20.81
CA ILE A 68 -6.21 18.89 21.22
C ILE A 68 -6.55 20.38 21.31
N GLN A 69 -5.75 21.17 22.04
CA GLN A 69 -5.98 22.60 22.22
C GLN A 69 -6.03 23.34 20.87
N ARG A 70 -5.16 22.98 19.92
CA ARG A 70 -5.11 23.64 18.62
C ARG A 70 -6.30 23.26 17.74
N SER A 71 -6.75 22.00 17.78
CA SER A 71 -7.97 21.56 17.11
C SER A 71 -9.22 22.28 17.63
N GLU A 72 -9.39 22.40 18.95
CA GLU A 72 -10.51 23.13 19.57
C GLU A 72 -10.48 24.63 19.24
N THR A 73 -9.28 25.20 19.20
CA THR A 73 -9.11 26.62 18.88
C THR A 73 -9.48 26.93 17.45
N LEU A 74 -9.14 26.05 16.50
CA LEU A 74 -9.56 26.20 15.11
C LEU A 74 -11.08 26.20 14.98
N VAL A 75 -11.78 25.30 15.69
CA VAL A 75 -13.24 25.27 15.70
C VAL A 75 -13.81 26.58 16.24
N ARG A 76 -13.31 27.04 17.39
CA ARG A 76 -13.78 28.29 18.00
C ARG A 76 -13.56 29.52 17.10
N GLU A 77 -12.40 29.62 16.45
CA GLU A 77 -12.09 30.69 15.51
C GLU A 77 -13.01 30.67 14.28
N SER A 78 -13.40 29.48 13.81
CA SER A 78 -14.34 29.36 12.69
C SER A 78 -15.76 29.86 13.02
N MET A 79 -16.18 29.78 14.28
CA MET A 79 -17.50 30.24 14.74
C MET A 79 -17.59 31.77 14.87
N ASP A 80 -16.45 32.47 14.94
CA ASP A 80 -16.39 33.94 15.01
C ASP A 80 -16.69 34.62 13.64
N GLY A 81 -16.96 33.83 12.60
CA GLY A 81 -17.52 34.30 11.33
C GLY A 81 -16.52 34.91 10.33
N GLY A 82 -15.22 34.86 10.61
CA GLY A 82 -14.19 35.27 9.65
C GLY A 82 -14.04 34.25 8.51
N GLU A 83 -14.14 34.71 7.26
CA GLU A 83 -14.10 33.87 6.05
C GLU A 83 -12.83 32.98 5.98
N ASP A 84 -11.67 33.54 6.33
CA ASP A 84 -10.37 32.81 6.40
C ASP A 84 -10.36 31.67 7.44
N HIS A 85 -11.07 31.82 8.57
CA HIS A 85 -11.11 30.80 9.62
C HIS A 85 -12.04 29.64 9.25
N SER A 86 -13.16 29.93 8.59
CA SER A 86 -14.08 28.92 8.04
C SER A 86 -13.38 28.05 6.98
N ASP A 87 -12.57 28.66 6.12
CA ASP A 87 -11.81 27.94 5.10
C ASP A 87 -10.75 27.01 5.70
N LYS A 88 -10.05 27.45 6.75
CA LYS A 88 -9.09 26.60 7.48
C LYS A 88 -9.76 25.38 8.10
N LEU A 89 -10.91 25.54 8.75
CA LEU A 89 -11.64 24.40 9.30
C LEU A 89 -12.16 23.46 8.20
N THR A 90 -12.65 24.01 7.09
CA THR A 90 -13.09 23.18 5.95
C THR A 90 -11.93 22.38 5.37
N LYS A 91 -10.75 22.99 5.22
CA LYS A 91 -9.54 22.29 4.77
C LYS A 91 -9.16 21.19 5.75
N ALA A 92 -9.12 21.48 7.05
CA ALA A 92 -8.82 20.51 8.10
C ALA A 92 -9.81 19.32 8.10
N SER A 93 -11.11 19.61 8.02
CA SER A 93 -12.17 18.59 7.93
C SER A 93 -11.99 17.70 6.70
N SER A 94 -11.61 18.25 5.55
CA SER A 94 -11.43 17.47 4.31
C SER A 94 -10.14 16.66 4.26
N ARG A 95 -9.12 17.05 5.03
CA ARG A 95 -7.77 16.45 5.03
C ARG A 95 -7.18 16.39 6.44
N PRO A 96 -7.78 15.58 7.34
CA PRO A 96 -7.42 15.55 8.76
C PRO A 96 -5.97 15.10 9.01
N THR A 97 -5.44 14.19 8.18
CA THR A 97 -4.05 13.73 8.30
C THR A 97 -3.03 14.79 7.87
N GLU A 98 -3.32 15.58 6.83
CA GLU A 98 -2.46 16.70 6.41
C GLU A 98 -2.47 17.79 7.48
N PHE A 99 -3.66 18.15 7.97
CA PHE A 99 -3.79 19.10 9.07
C PHE A 99 -3.00 18.70 10.32
N LEU A 100 -3.10 17.43 10.74
CA LEU A 100 -2.33 16.93 11.87
C LEU A 100 -0.82 16.98 11.60
N SER A 101 -0.38 16.66 10.38
CA SER A 101 1.03 16.76 9.98
C SER A 101 1.55 18.18 10.10
N ASP A 102 0.80 19.18 9.63
CA ASP A 102 1.19 20.60 9.71
C ASP A 102 1.38 21.03 11.18
N LEU A 103 0.44 20.67 12.06
CA LEU A 103 0.55 20.95 13.49
C LEU A 103 1.74 20.24 14.15
N ILE A 104 2.02 18.99 13.75
CA ILE A 104 3.17 18.23 14.21
C ILE A 104 4.46 18.94 13.83
N ASP A 105 4.58 19.45 12.61
CA ASP A 105 5.77 20.15 12.15
C ASP A 105 6.00 21.45 12.94
N GLU A 106 4.94 22.21 13.24
CA GLU A 106 5.00 23.38 14.13
C GLU A 106 5.48 22.98 15.53
N PHE A 107 4.87 21.95 16.11
CA PHE A 107 5.21 21.46 17.44
C PHE A 107 6.66 20.98 17.51
N VAL A 108 7.07 20.08 16.61
CA VAL A 108 8.44 19.53 16.58
C VAL A 108 9.47 20.64 16.41
N THR A 109 9.19 21.62 15.55
CA THR A 109 10.07 22.79 15.36
C THR A 109 10.22 23.58 16.65
N SER A 110 9.14 23.75 17.44
CA SER A 110 9.21 24.43 18.75
C SER A 110 10.05 23.68 19.79
N LYS A 111 10.26 22.37 19.63
CA LYS A 111 11.03 21.51 20.56
C LYS A 111 12.50 21.39 20.23
N ARG A 112 12.93 21.90 19.08
CA ARG A 112 14.33 21.92 18.67
C ARG A 112 15.12 22.92 19.53
N GLY A 113 16.17 22.46 20.22
CA GLY A 113 17.03 23.31 21.03
C GLY A 113 17.95 24.21 20.20
N MET A 114 18.51 25.27 20.81
CA MET A 114 19.39 26.25 20.14
C MET A 114 20.61 25.63 19.40
N LEU A 115 21.13 24.48 19.85
CA LEU A 115 22.27 23.80 19.24
C LEU A 115 21.92 22.96 17.99
N SER A 116 20.63 22.68 17.78
CA SER A 116 20.15 21.95 16.60
C SER A 116 20.09 22.83 15.33
N HIS A 117 20.12 24.16 15.48
CA HIS A 117 20.14 25.11 14.36
C HIS A 117 21.44 25.09 13.53
N VAL A 118 22.53 24.55 14.09
CA VAL A 118 23.86 24.54 13.45
C VAL A 118 24.15 23.23 12.71
N SER A 119 23.43 22.15 13.04
CA SER A 119 23.57 20.84 12.38
C SER A 119 22.45 20.59 11.38
N GLY A 120 22.44 21.39 10.33
CA GLY A 120 21.89 21.00 9.02
C GLY A 120 20.36 20.89 8.92
N LEU A 121 19.82 21.72 8.04
CA LEU A 121 18.53 21.59 7.34
C LEU A 121 18.39 20.25 6.54
N PHE A 122 19.29 19.29 6.74
CA PHE A 122 19.35 17.99 6.10
C PHE A 122 19.26 16.90 7.17
N SER A 123 18.22 16.06 7.10
CA SER A 123 18.12 14.83 7.89
C SER A 123 19.34 13.95 7.61
N SER A 124 20.33 13.94 8.51
CA SER A 124 21.37 12.92 8.44
C SER A 124 20.70 11.54 8.54
N GLU A 125 21.13 10.57 7.74
CA GLU A 125 20.66 9.19 7.81
C GLU A 125 20.72 8.65 9.26
N SER A 126 21.75 9.07 10.00
CA SER A 126 21.88 8.79 11.44
C SER A 126 20.69 9.29 12.27
N ARG A 127 20.13 10.48 11.99
CA ARG A 127 18.97 11.02 12.72
C ARG A 127 17.72 10.21 12.43
N LEU A 128 17.47 9.89 11.15
CA LEU A 128 16.30 9.09 10.76
C LEU A 128 16.34 7.69 11.38
N ASN A 129 17.52 7.07 11.42
CA ASN A 129 17.71 5.78 12.10
C ASN A 129 17.42 5.89 13.61
N LYS A 130 17.93 6.92 14.30
CA LYS A 130 17.62 7.14 15.72
C LYS A 130 16.12 7.32 15.99
N ILE A 131 15.41 8.05 15.13
CA ILE A 131 13.96 8.23 15.24
C ILE A 131 13.26 6.88 15.08
N LYS A 132 13.60 6.12 14.03
CA LYS A 132 13.02 4.80 13.77
C LYS A 132 13.26 3.82 14.92
N ASP A 133 14.50 3.72 15.40
CA ASP A 133 14.87 2.87 16.53
C ASP A 133 14.09 3.26 17.78
N PHE A 134 13.92 4.57 18.01
CA PHE A 134 13.18 5.05 19.16
C PHE A 134 11.66 4.84 19.05
N MET A 135 11.07 4.98 17.85
CA MET A 135 9.67 4.60 17.62
C MET A 135 9.42 3.12 17.95
N GLN A 136 10.31 2.23 17.49
CA GLN A 136 10.22 0.80 17.81
C GLN A 136 10.32 0.55 19.32
N LYS A 137 11.20 1.29 20.01
CA LYS A 137 11.30 1.23 21.47
C LYS A 137 10.01 1.68 22.16
N LEU A 138 9.41 2.80 21.74
CA LEU A 138 8.15 3.29 22.30
C LEU A 138 7.00 2.28 22.17
N GLU A 139 6.93 1.57 21.03
CA GLU A 139 5.97 0.49 20.81
C GLU A 139 6.26 -0.72 21.70
N THR A 140 7.53 -1.13 21.81
CA THR A 140 7.95 -2.29 22.62
C THR A 140 7.71 -2.04 24.11
N ASP A 141 8.01 -0.83 24.58
CA ASP A 141 7.86 -0.42 25.98
C ASP A 141 6.42 0.03 26.30
N ASN A 142 5.52 0.04 25.31
CA ASN A 142 4.13 0.51 25.42
C ASN A 142 4.01 1.91 26.07
N SER A 143 4.98 2.80 25.82
CA SER A 143 5.08 4.11 26.49
C SER A 143 3.94 5.07 26.09
N TRP A 144 3.36 4.85 24.91
CA TRP A 144 2.10 5.45 24.49
C TRP A 144 1.24 4.36 23.86
N ALA A 145 0.39 3.75 24.68
CA ALA A 145 -0.41 2.62 24.27
C ALA A 145 -1.25 2.93 23.02
N GLN A 146 -1.48 1.92 22.19
CA GLN A 146 -2.20 2.10 20.93
C GLN A 146 -3.60 2.68 21.16
N ASP A 147 -4.30 2.24 22.21
CA ASP A 147 -5.65 2.73 22.52
C ASP A 147 -5.65 4.16 23.06
N GLU A 148 -4.64 4.53 23.86
CA GLU A 148 -4.44 5.94 24.26
C GLU A 148 -4.19 6.84 23.05
N ARG A 149 -3.34 6.41 22.11
CA ARG A 149 -3.07 7.18 20.88
C ARG A 149 -4.29 7.31 20.00
N LYS A 150 -5.06 6.22 19.84
CA LYS A 150 -6.32 6.23 19.10
C LYS A 150 -7.31 7.20 19.73
N ALA A 151 -7.41 7.25 21.05
CA ALA A 151 -8.28 8.21 21.74
C ALA A 151 -7.88 9.67 21.46
N THR A 152 -6.57 9.98 21.51
CA THR A 152 -6.07 11.32 21.13
C THR A 152 -6.38 11.63 19.66
N ALA A 153 -6.11 10.70 18.74
CA ALA A 153 -6.39 10.88 17.31
C ALA A 153 -7.88 11.08 17.03
N TRP A 154 -8.75 10.31 17.70
CA TRP A 154 -10.19 10.41 17.58
C TRP A 154 -10.70 11.75 18.11
N ALA A 155 -10.23 12.23 19.27
CA ALA A 155 -10.63 13.52 19.82
C ALA A 155 -10.27 14.69 18.87
N ILE A 156 -9.09 14.64 18.25
CA ILE A 156 -8.68 15.63 17.24
C ILE A 156 -9.61 15.54 16.02
N LEU A 157 -9.90 14.33 15.54
CA LEU A 157 -10.75 14.10 14.37
C LEU A 157 -12.19 14.58 14.61
N GLU A 158 -12.77 14.25 15.77
CA GLU A 158 -14.11 14.67 16.17
C GLU A 158 -14.24 16.20 16.16
N ASN A 159 -13.23 16.92 16.68
CA ASN A 159 -13.23 18.37 16.70
C ASN A 159 -13.23 18.96 15.28
N ILE A 160 -12.37 18.46 14.39
CA ILE A 160 -12.16 19.08 13.07
C ILE A 160 -13.13 18.60 11.99
N ASP A 161 -13.68 17.39 12.11
CA ASP A 161 -14.57 16.79 11.12
C ASP A 161 -16.04 17.16 11.34
N SER A 162 -16.33 18.46 11.43
CA SER A 162 -17.68 18.98 11.72
C SER A 162 -18.76 18.53 10.72
N LYS A 163 -18.37 18.08 9.53
CA LYS A 163 -19.28 17.59 8.48
C LYS A 163 -19.49 16.06 8.51
N GLY A 164 -18.84 15.33 9.41
CA GLY A 164 -18.97 13.87 9.51
C GLY A 164 -18.51 13.13 8.24
N ILE A 165 -17.44 13.63 7.62
CA ILE A 165 -16.82 13.03 6.42
C ILE A 165 -16.10 11.75 6.82
N PHE A 166 -15.42 11.76 7.95
CA PHE A 166 -14.54 10.71 8.46
C PHE A 166 -15.00 10.12 9.80
N HIS A 167 -15.95 10.72 10.50
CA HIS A 167 -16.59 10.13 11.67
C HIS A 167 -18.12 10.21 11.60
N CYS A 168 -18.80 9.39 12.40
CA CYS A 168 -20.25 9.40 12.49
C CYS A 168 -20.73 10.51 13.45
N PRO A 169 -21.52 11.51 12.97
CA PRO A 169 -22.00 12.58 13.83
C PRO A 169 -23.29 12.20 14.61
N GLU A 170 -23.84 11.01 14.38
CA GLU A 170 -25.13 10.59 14.91
C GLU A 170 -25.11 10.42 16.43
N ARG A 171 -26.16 10.92 17.08
CA ARG A 171 -26.38 10.82 18.53
C ARG A 171 -27.79 10.27 18.79
N PHE A 172 -27.93 9.53 19.88
CA PHE A 172 -29.13 8.77 20.22
C PHE A 172 -29.55 9.03 21.67
N ASP A 173 -30.85 8.94 21.92
CA ASP A 173 -31.48 9.05 23.24
C ASP A 173 -31.35 7.74 24.05
N MET A 174 -31.27 6.60 23.35
CA MET A 174 -31.28 5.26 23.95
C MET A 174 -30.11 4.39 23.44
N PRO A 175 -29.50 3.55 24.30
CA PRO A 175 -28.39 2.67 23.90
C PRO A 175 -28.80 1.63 22.86
N ASP A 176 -30.05 1.13 22.89
CA ASP A 176 -30.54 0.15 21.92
C ASP A 176 -30.58 0.71 20.50
N LYS A 177 -30.95 1.98 20.33
CA LYS A 177 -30.93 2.65 19.02
C LYS A 177 -29.50 2.87 18.52
N LEU A 178 -28.55 3.19 19.42
CA LEU A 178 -27.14 3.26 19.07
C LEU A 178 -26.61 1.89 18.61
N ALA A 179 -26.99 0.79 19.28
CA ALA A 179 -26.60 -0.55 18.89
C ALA A 179 -27.15 -0.93 17.50
N GLU A 180 -28.42 -0.64 17.24
CA GLU A 180 -29.04 -0.83 15.93
C GLU A 180 -28.31 -0.03 14.84
N HIS A 181 -28.05 1.26 15.09
CA HIS A 181 -27.29 2.11 14.18
C HIS A 181 -25.89 1.57 13.90
N THR A 182 -25.16 1.13 14.93
CA THR A 182 -23.77 0.67 14.82
C THR A 182 -23.64 -0.46 13.78
N SER A 183 -24.64 -1.34 13.69
CA SER A 183 -24.68 -2.42 12.70
C SER A 183 -24.89 -1.95 11.25
N GLN A 184 -25.44 -0.75 11.06
CA GLN A 184 -25.75 -0.16 9.74
C GLN A 184 -24.87 1.05 9.41
N CYS A 185 -24.09 1.55 10.37
CA CYS A 185 -23.23 2.71 10.22
C CYS A 185 -22.30 2.57 9.02
N LYS A 186 -22.12 3.64 8.25
CA LYS A 186 -21.22 3.66 7.08
C LYS A 186 -19.75 3.43 7.46
N PHE A 187 -19.38 3.71 8.70
CA PHE A 187 -18.03 3.49 9.23
C PHE A 187 -17.83 2.14 9.93
N ARG A 188 -18.85 1.28 9.98
CA ARG A 188 -18.71 -0.06 10.56
C ARG A 188 -17.62 -0.86 9.83
N ILE A 189 -16.96 -1.73 10.57
CA ILE A 189 -15.90 -2.57 10.01
C ILE A 189 -16.51 -3.78 9.32
N LEU A 190 -16.09 -4.00 8.08
CA LEU A 190 -16.39 -5.18 7.30
C LEU A 190 -15.10 -5.97 7.08
N ASN A 191 -15.24 -7.29 7.06
CA ASN A 191 -14.20 -8.17 6.56
C ASN A 191 -14.47 -8.45 5.07
N CYS A 192 -13.40 -8.57 4.29
CA CYS A 192 -13.53 -8.99 2.90
C CYS A 192 -14.26 -10.34 2.79
N THR A 193 -15.15 -10.48 1.81
CA THR A 193 -15.89 -11.71 1.55
C THR A 193 -15.21 -12.61 0.52
N TYR A 194 -14.16 -12.14 -0.14
CA TYR A 194 -13.38 -12.95 -1.08
C TYR A 194 -12.52 -13.96 -0.32
N ASP A 195 -12.59 -15.22 -0.75
CA ASP A 195 -11.89 -16.32 -0.11
C ASP A 195 -10.37 -16.09 -0.09
N GLY A 196 -9.76 -16.29 1.08
CA GLY A 196 -8.34 -16.02 1.33
C GLY A 196 -7.98 -14.56 1.66
N CYS A 197 -8.88 -13.59 1.49
CA CYS A 197 -8.60 -12.21 1.87
C CYS A 197 -8.88 -11.95 3.37
N VAL A 198 -7.86 -11.52 4.11
CA VAL A 198 -7.97 -11.18 5.55
C VAL A 198 -8.14 -9.69 5.83
N ALA A 199 -8.44 -8.89 4.79
CA ALA A 199 -8.56 -7.45 4.93
C ALA A 199 -9.83 -7.06 5.70
N SER A 200 -9.69 -6.09 6.61
CA SER A 200 -10.80 -5.43 7.30
C SER A 200 -10.76 -3.94 7.01
N PHE A 201 -11.90 -3.34 6.67
CA PHE A 201 -12.01 -1.93 6.26
C PHE A 201 -13.39 -1.37 6.62
N CYS A 202 -13.53 -0.04 6.67
CA CYS A 202 -14.84 0.59 6.86
C CYS A 202 -15.76 0.32 5.67
N ALA A 203 -17.07 0.20 5.90
CA ALA A 203 -18.04 -0.08 4.84
C ALA A 203 -18.01 0.95 3.69
N ILE A 204 -17.68 2.22 3.97
CA ILE A 204 -17.44 3.24 2.93
C ILE A 204 -16.36 2.89 1.90
N HIS A 205 -15.40 2.01 2.25
CA HIS A 205 -14.27 1.63 1.39
C HIS A 205 -14.48 0.33 0.63
N ILE A 206 -15.70 -0.24 0.66
CA ILE A 206 -15.98 -1.54 0.02
C ILE A 206 -15.69 -1.54 -1.48
N GLU A 207 -16.09 -0.49 -2.21
CA GLU A 207 -15.86 -0.37 -3.64
C GLU A 207 -14.36 -0.18 -3.94
N LYS A 208 -13.68 0.68 -3.17
CA LYS A 208 -12.23 0.87 -3.28
C LYS A 208 -11.50 -0.46 -3.11
N HIS A 209 -11.81 -1.21 -2.05
CA HIS A 209 -11.21 -2.52 -1.81
C HIS A 209 -11.52 -3.51 -2.94
N ASP A 210 -12.77 -3.58 -3.40
CA ASP A 210 -13.19 -4.48 -4.47
C ASP A 210 -12.37 -4.29 -5.77
N THR A 211 -12.03 -3.05 -6.11
CA THR A 211 -11.23 -2.74 -7.31
C THR A 211 -9.77 -3.19 -7.19
N VAL A 212 -9.23 -3.35 -5.98
CA VAL A 212 -7.82 -3.68 -5.74
C VAL A 212 -7.60 -5.04 -5.07
N CYS A 213 -8.67 -5.74 -4.67
CA CYS A 213 -8.55 -6.97 -3.91
C CYS A 213 -7.78 -8.04 -4.72
N PRO A 214 -6.67 -8.58 -4.18
CA PRO A 214 -5.84 -9.56 -4.89
C PRO A 214 -6.54 -10.91 -5.06
N PHE A 215 -7.47 -11.24 -4.15
CA PHE A 215 -8.22 -12.49 -4.14
C PHE A 215 -9.50 -12.45 -4.99
N LYS A 216 -9.87 -11.28 -5.53
CA LYS A 216 -11.01 -11.16 -6.40
C LYS A 216 -10.79 -11.98 -7.66
N LEU A 217 -11.71 -12.89 -7.96
CA LEU A 217 -11.73 -13.66 -9.20
C LEU A 217 -12.20 -12.76 -10.35
N LEU A 218 -11.39 -12.69 -11.40
CA LEU A 218 -11.65 -11.90 -12.60
C LEU A 218 -11.58 -12.80 -13.84
N PRO A 219 -12.35 -12.50 -14.89
CA PRO A 219 -12.17 -13.19 -16.16
C PRO A 219 -10.73 -13.02 -16.65
N CYS A 220 -10.17 -14.10 -17.21
CA CYS A 220 -8.82 -14.08 -17.75
C CYS A 220 -8.66 -12.98 -18.83
N GLU A 221 -7.56 -12.23 -18.74
CA GLU A 221 -7.22 -11.17 -19.70
C GLU A 221 -6.97 -11.69 -21.13
N GLN A 222 -6.59 -12.96 -21.26
CA GLN A 222 -6.43 -13.64 -22.54
C GLN A 222 -7.72 -14.31 -23.04
N LEU A 223 -8.85 -14.09 -22.35
CA LEU A 223 -10.19 -14.57 -22.72
C LEU A 223 -10.31 -16.10 -22.81
N CYS A 224 -9.61 -16.83 -21.94
CA CYS A 224 -9.65 -18.30 -21.88
C CYS A 224 -10.87 -18.89 -21.14
N GLU A 225 -11.93 -18.10 -20.94
CA GLU A 225 -13.16 -18.42 -20.19
C GLU A 225 -12.99 -18.71 -18.67
N GLN A 226 -11.75 -18.83 -18.18
CA GLN A 226 -11.48 -19.04 -16.75
C GLN A 226 -11.57 -17.74 -15.95
N HIS A 227 -11.97 -17.88 -14.69
CA HIS A 227 -11.85 -16.83 -13.69
C HIS A 227 -10.63 -17.09 -12.81
N VAL A 228 -9.76 -16.10 -12.69
CA VAL A 228 -8.47 -16.19 -12.02
C VAL A 228 -8.37 -15.10 -10.96
N MET A 229 -7.79 -15.43 -9.81
CA MET A 229 -7.50 -14.41 -8.79
C MET A 229 -6.64 -13.31 -9.41
N ARG A 230 -6.96 -12.05 -9.11
CA ARG A 230 -6.21 -10.89 -9.61
C ARG A 230 -4.70 -11.06 -9.41
N SER A 231 -4.26 -11.56 -8.25
CA SER A 231 -2.83 -11.77 -7.96
C SER A 231 -2.17 -12.89 -8.78
N GLU A 232 -2.94 -13.86 -9.26
CA GLU A 232 -2.42 -15.01 -10.02
C GLU A 232 -2.59 -14.84 -11.54
N MET A 233 -3.15 -13.72 -12.01
CA MET A 233 -3.47 -13.48 -13.43
C MET A 233 -2.23 -13.61 -14.32
N ASP A 234 -1.15 -12.90 -13.99
CA ASP A 234 0.10 -12.92 -14.76
C ASP A 234 0.68 -14.33 -14.86
N LYS A 235 0.70 -15.04 -13.73
CA LYS A 235 1.22 -16.41 -13.66
C LYS A 235 0.35 -17.36 -14.48
N HIS A 236 -0.97 -17.25 -14.39
CA HIS A 236 -1.89 -18.03 -15.21
C HIS A 236 -1.63 -17.79 -16.71
N CYS A 237 -1.66 -16.53 -17.14
CA CYS A 237 -1.43 -16.09 -18.52
C CYS A 237 -0.05 -16.52 -19.07
N GLY A 238 0.97 -16.53 -18.21
CA GLY A 238 2.33 -16.92 -18.55
C GLY A 238 2.62 -18.43 -18.53
N THR A 239 1.75 -19.25 -17.93
CA THR A 239 2.04 -20.68 -17.71
C THR A 239 0.98 -21.61 -18.28
N VAL A 240 -0.20 -21.63 -17.65
CA VAL A 240 -1.23 -22.67 -17.83
C VAL A 240 -2.42 -22.21 -18.68
N CYS A 241 -2.48 -20.92 -19.03
CA CYS A 241 -3.57 -20.41 -19.85
C CYS A 241 -3.60 -21.09 -21.23
N PRO A 242 -4.75 -21.64 -21.68
CA PRO A 242 -4.85 -22.24 -23.01
C PRO A 242 -4.71 -21.20 -24.13
N MET A 243 -4.98 -19.92 -23.83
CA MET A 243 -4.83 -18.80 -24.77
C MET A 243 -3.41 -18.21 -24.82
N LYS A 244 -2.51 -18.72 -23.99
CA LYS A 244 -1.09 -18.32 -24.00
C LYS A 244 -0.50 -18.53 -25.39
N LEU A 245 0.15 -17.50 -25.92
CA LEU A 245 0.87 -17.62 -27.19
C LEU A 245 2.10 -18.51 -27.03
N THR A 246 2.18 -19.53 -27.88
CA THR A 246 3.33 -20.42 -27.97
C THR A 246 3.84 -20.49 -29.40
N ASN A 247 5.15 -20.68 -29.55
CA ASN A 247 5.77 -20.93 -30.85
C ASN A 247 5.56 -22.38 -31.26
N CYS A 248 5.42 -22.61 -32.56
CA CYS A 248 5.45 -23.96 -33.11
C CYS A 248 6.74 -24.71 -32.68
N PRO A 249 6.69 -26.02 -32.35
CA PRO A 249 7.90 -26.81 -32.05
C PRO A 249 8.95 -26.77 -33.17
N PHE A 250 8.52 -26.54 -34.41
CA PHE A 250 9.37 -26.40 -35.59
C PHE A 250 9.84 -24.96 -35.87
N PHE A 251 9.68 -24.03 -34.91
CA PHE A 251 10.02 -22.62 -35.07
C PHE A 251 11.48 -22.40 -35.48
N ARG A 252 12.41 -23.08 -34.81
CA ARG A 252 13.85 -22.94 -35.11
C ARG A 252 14.27 -23.48 -36.47
N ILE A 253 13.44 -24.27 -37.13
CA ILE A 253 13.76 -24.87 -38.44
C ILE A 253 12.94 -24.28 -39.60
N GLY A 254 12.12 -23.26 -39.32
CA GLY A 254 11.46 -22.44 -40.37
C GLY A 254 9.97 -22.17 -40.18
N CYS A 255 9.30 -22.77 -39.18
CA CYS A 255 7.88 -22.50 -38.93
C CYS A 255 7.70 -21.34 -37.94
N GLU A 256 7.78 -20.11 -38.44
CA GLU A 256 7.70 -18.87 -37.64
C GLU A 256 6.26 -18.51 -37.20
N THR A 257 5.42 -19.50 -36.89
CA THR A 257 4.05 -19.28 -36.44
C THR A 257 3.96 -19.33 -34.91
N ALA A 258 3.34 -18.29 -34.35
CA ALA A 258 2.89 -18.26 -32.95
C ALA A 258 1.35 -18.30 -32.91
N PHE A 259 0.80 -19.06 -31.97
CA PHE A 259 -0.64 -19.24 -31.82
C PHE A 259 -1.01 -19.57 -30.36
N PRO A 260 -2.30 -19.45 -29.98
CA PRO A 260 -2.79 -19.93 -28.68
C PRO A 260 -2.42 -21.39 -28.44
N GLN A 261 -1.96 -21.71 -27.23
CA GLN A 261 -1.51 -23.06 -26.87
C GLN A 261 -2.56 -24.15 -27.18
N CYS A 262 -3.86 -23.85 -27.02
CA CYS A 262 -4.95 -24.77 -27.38
C CYS A 262 -4.99 -25.14 -28.87
N ASN A 263 -4.39 -24.35 -29.75
CA ASN A 263 -4.37 -24.60 -31.20
C ASN A 263 -3.13 -25.38 -31.66
N LEU A 264 -2.23 -25.76 -30.75
CA LEU A 264 -0.98 -26.45 -31.07
C LEU A 264 -1.20 -27.74 -31.87
N ASP A 265 -2.05 -28.63 -31.37
CA ASP A 265 -2.30 -29.91 -32.00
C ASP A 265 -2.95 -29.75 -33.38
N ASN A 266 -3.86 -28.77 -33.52
CA ASN A 266 -4.50 -28.46 -34.80
C ASN A 266 -3.50 -27.94 -35.83
N HIS A 267 -2.63 -27.00 -35.44
CA HIS A 267 -1.58 -26.48 -36.32
C HIS A 267 -0.61 -27.58 -36.74
N CYS A 268 -0.06 -28.34 -35.78
CA CYS A 268 0.90 -29.41 -36.07
C CYS A 268 0.30 -30.49 -36.98
N SER A 269 -0.96 -30.86 -36.76
CA SER A 269 -1.64 -31.84 -37.61
C SER A 269 -1.88 -31.33 -39.04
N ARG A 270 -2.30 -30.06 -39.18
CA ARG A 270 -2.62 -29.45 -40.48
C ARG A 270 -1.38 -29.18 -41.33
N PHE A 271 -0.26 -28.83 -40.71
CA PHE A 271 0.97 -28.43 -41.41
C PHE A 271 2.09 -29.48 -41.35
N LEU A 272 1.75 -30.73 -40.98
CA LEU A 272 2.71 -31.82 -40.83
C LEU A 272 3.62 -32.00 -42.06
N GLN A 273 3.06 -31.96 -43.28
CA GLN A 273 3.86 -32.11 -44.51
C GLN A 273 4.88 -30.98 -44.66
N THR A 274 4.49 -29.73 -44.38
CA THR A 274 5.38 -28.57 -44.40
C THR A 274 6.47 -28.69 -43.34
N HIS A 275 6.12 -29.14 -42.13
CA HIS A 275 7.09 -29.38 -41.06
C HIS A 275 8.09 -30.47 -41.43
N LEU A 276 7.65 -31.58 -42.02
CA LEU A 276 8.52 -32.64 -42.53
C LEU A 276 9.46 -32.11 -43.63
N MET A 277 8.98 -31.24 -44.52
CA MET A 277 9.83 -30.61 -45.53
C MET A 277 10.94 -29.75 -44.91
N TYR A 278 10.64 -29.00 -43.84
CA TYR A 278 11.68 -28.26 -43.11
C TYR A 278 12.72 -29.19 -42.50
N VAL A 279 12.29 -30.29 -41.88
CA VAL A 279 13.19 -31.30 -41.30
C VAL A 279 14.10 -31.89 -42.38
N VAL A 280 13.54 -32.34 -43.52
CA VAL A 280 14.32 -32.88 -44.64
C VAL A 280 15.33 -31.86 -45.14
N LYS A 281 14.92 -30.61 -45.35
CA LYS A 281 15.80 -29.53 -45.82
C LYS A 281 16.97 -29.28 -44.85
N VAL A 282 16.73 -29.33 -43.54
CA VAL A 282 17.78 -29.20 -42.53
C VAL A 282 18.73 -30.40 -42.59
N ILE A 283 18.21 -31.63 -42.66
CA ILE A 283 19.02 -32.85 -42.73
C ILE A 283 19.88 -32.88 -44.01
N THR A 284 19.33 -32.54 -45.18
CA THR A 284 20.08 -32.50 -46.44
C THR A 284 21.22 -31.48 -46.35
N ARG A 285 20.95 -30.26 -45.90
CA ARG A 285 21.98 -29.23 -45.70
C ARG A 285 23.06 -29.65 -44.71
N GLN A 286 22.66 -30.33 -43.64
CA GLN A 286 23.61 -30.85 -42.65
C GLN A 286 24.47 -31.96 -43.27
N GLY A 287 23.89 -32.85 -44.06
CA GLY A 287 24.63 -33.87 -44.83
C GLY A 287 25.63 -33.25 -45.79
N ASP A 288 25.24 -32.22 -46.53
CA ASP A 288 26.14 -31.47 -47.43
C ASP A 288 27.31 -30.84 -46.66
N CYS A 289 27.02 -30.23 -45.50
CA CYS A 289 28.04 -29.62 -44.65
C CYS A 289 29.00 -30.66 -44.06
N VAL A 290 28.49 -31.81 -43.61
CA VAL A 290 29.32 -32.92 -43.09
C VAL A 290 30.22 -33.47 -44.19
N ASN A 291 29.70 -33.65 -45.41
CA ASN A 291 30.49 -34.10 -46.55
C ASN A 291 31.58 -33.09 -46.94
N ASP A 292 31.28 -31.78 -46.93
CA ASP A 292 32.29 -30.72 -47.14
C ASP A 292 33.38 -30.77 -46.06
N MET A 293 32.99 -30.92 -44.79
CA MET A 293 33.94 -31.06 -43.68
C MET A 293 34.84 -32.29 -43.85
N ASP A 294 34.28 -33.44 -44.22
CA ASP A 294 35.03 -34.67 -44.47
C ASP A 294 36.05 -34.49 -45.61
N GLN A 295 35.63 -33.88 -46.73
CA GLN A 295 36.54 -33.57 -47.84
C GLN A 295 37.69 -32.66 -47.40
N ARG A 296 37.41 -31.62 -46.59
CA ARG A 296 38.44 -30.72 -46.07
C ARG A 296 39.39 -31.40 -45.10
N LEU A 297 38.90 -32.32 -44.26
CA LEU A 297 39.75 -33.13 -43.39
C LEU A 297 40.69 -34.02 -44.20
N GLN A 298 40.18 -34.72 -45.22
CA GLN A 298 41.02 -35.54 -46.09
C GLN A 298 42.11 -34.73 -46.82
N LEU A 299 41.81 -33.49 -47.23
CA LEU A 299 42.81 -32.59 -47.82
C LEU A 299 43.89 -32.20 -46.80
N LEU A 300 43.50 -31.84 -45.57
CA LEU A 300 44.46 -31.52 -44.51
C LEU A 300 45.35 -32.70 -44.13
N GLU A 301 44.80 -33.92 -44.05
CA GLU A 301 45.57 -35.13 -43.81
C GLU A 301 46.61 -35.38 -44.90
N LYS A 302 46.25 -35.17 -46.17
CA LYS A 302 47.18 -35.30 -47.30
C LYS A 302 48.31 -34.28 -47.24
N GLU A 303 48.00 -33.01 -46.96
CA GLU A 303 49.01 -31.95 -46.81
C GLU A 303 49.93 -32.21 -45.60
N TYR A 304 49.38 -32.68 -44.48
CA TYR A 304 50.17 -33.07 -43.31
C TYR A 304 51.15 -34.20 -43.63
N LEU A 305 50.70 -35.25 -44.31
CA LEU A 305 51.55 -36.36 -44.72
C LEU A 305 52.62 -35.91 -45.74
N PHE A 306 52.26 -35.02 -46.67
CA PHE A 306 53.19 -34.47 -47.64
C PHE A 306 54.29 -33.63 -46.98
N THR A 307 53.92 -32.70 -46.10
CA THR A 307 54.88 -31.86 -45.33
C THR A 307 55.74 -32.69 -44.39
N PHE A 308 55.19 -33.71 -43.72
CA PHE A 308 55.97 -34.65 -42.91
C PHE A 308 56.99 -35.44 -43.74
N SER A 309 56.64 -35.82 -44.98
CA SER A 309 57.54 -36.54 -45.88
C SER A 309 58.62 -35.66 -46.51
N THR A 310 58.38 -34.36 -46.70
CA THR A 310 59.37 -33.41 -47.27
C THR A 310 60.33 -32.84 -46.23
N VAL A 311 59.96 -32.78 -44.96
CA VAL A 311 60.84 -32.34 -43.86
C VAL A 311 61.79 -33.44 -43.40
N ASN A 312 61.46 -34.72 -43.65
CA ASN A 312 62.27 -35.89 -43.27
C ASN A 312 63.16 -36.45 -44.41
N THR A 313 63.34 -35.69 -45.49
CA THR A 313 64.32 -35.91 -46.57
C THR A 313 65.31 -34.77 -46.61
#